data_AF-A0A2S4UR92-F1
#
_entry.id   AF-A0A2S4UR92-F1
#
_cell.length_a   1.000
_cell.length_b   1.000
_cell.length_c   1.000
_cell.angle_alpha   90.00
_cell.angle_beta   90.00
_cell.angle_gamma   90.00
#
_symmetry.space_group_name_H-M   'P 1'
#
loop_
_entity.id
_entity.type
_entity.pdbx_description
1 polymer ?
#
loop_
_entity_poly.entity_id
_entity_poly.type
_entity_poly.pdbx_seq_one_letter_code
_entity_poly.pdbx_strand_id
1 'polypeptide(L)'
;MPPVLSTLKKQSHPFFGRGPFDITKALPPNIGNNSTYGQLPADSGITFNNPESGAEVNMKIKLHGYGSSSMSLMQDKLYFLSGRIIALNQKSAPVMYYDQELVFPLGDSESCPVSLSNKTSVVGFGVVVSKKEVNDSAPGQAHFKSLHVVLKHTDYDNQASPRAPDLWRNLLLPITTHIFYT
;
A
#
# COMPACT_ATOMS: atom_id res chain seq x y z
N MET A 1 14.96 -11.80 -39.28
CA MET A 1 14.85 -10.41 -38.79
C MET A 1 14.53 -10.48 -37.31
N PRO A 2 15.40 -9.98 -36.41
CA PRO A 2 15.10 -9.98 -34.97
C PRO A 2 13.90 -9.05 -34.71
N PRO A 3 13.00 -9.41 -33.78
CA PRO A 3 11.83 -8.58 -33.47
C PRO A 3 12.28 -7.21 -32.94
N VAL A 4 11.66 -6.16 -33.46
CA VAL A 4 11.86 -4.78 -33.00
C VAL A 4 11.42 -4.69 -31.54
N LEU A 5 12.31 -4.20 -30.67
CA LEU A 5 11.98 -3.93 -29.27
C LEU A 5 10.84 -2.90 -29.21
N SER A 6 9.70 -3.31 -28.63
CA SER A 6 8.55 -2.43 -28.42
C SER A 6 8.98 -1.22 -27.58
N THR A 7 8.73 -0.02 -28.11
CA THR A 7 8.95 1.28 -27.44
C THR A 7 7.73 1.71 -26.61
N LEU A 8 6.69 0.89 -26.53
CA LEU A 8 5.51 1.20 -25.72
C LEU A 8 5.89 1.21 -24.23
N LYS A 9 5.53 2.31 -23.54
CA LYS A 9 5.64 2.39 -22.08
C LYS A 9 5.08 1.11 -21.47
N LYS A 10 5.91 0.42 -20.69
CA LYS A 10 5.55 -0.82 -20.00
C LYS A 10 4.20 -0.62 -19.30
N GLN A 11 3.24 -1.51 -19.55
CA GLN A 11 1.92 -1.42 -18.91
C GLN A 11 2.11 -1.32 -17.39
N SER A 12 1.55 -0.26 -16.82
CA SER A 12 1.46 -0.10 -15.37
C SER A 12 0.30 -0.91 -14.88
N HIS A 13 0.60 -1.89 -14.03
CA HIS A 13 -0.43 -2.66 -13.36
C HIS A 13 -0.67 -2.02 -11.99
N PRO A 14 -1.92 -1.68 -11.66
CA PRO A 14 -2.22 -1.06 -10.38
C PRO A 14 -1.92 -2.03 -9.23
N PHE A 15 -1.43 -1.46 -8.14
CA PHE A 15 -1.28 -2.11 -6.85
C PHE A 15 -2.33 -1.50 -5.92
N PHE A 16 -3.28 -2.31 -5.47
CA PHE A 16 -4.38 -1.90 -4.62
C PHE A 16 -4.16 -2.37 -3.19
N GLY A 17 -4.57 -1.55 -2.23
CA GLY A 17 -4.61 -1.90 -0.82
C GLY A 17 -6.01 -1.69 -0.26
N ARG A 18 -6.36 -2.49 0.74
CA ARG A 18 -7.58 -2.35 1.51
C ARG A 18 -7.36 -2.83 2.94
N GLY A 19 -7.87 -2.09 3.91
CA GLY A 19 -7.76 -2.48 5.31
C GLY A 19 -8.18 -1.37 6.26
N PRO A 20 -8.10 -1.64 7.57
CA PRO A 20 -8.26 -0.62 8.60
C PRO A 20 -6.97 0.22 8.71
N PHE A 21 -7.14 1.54 8.80
CA PHE A 21 -6.07 2.53 8.95
C PHE A 21 -6.37 3.45 10.11
N ASP A 22 -5.40 3.54 11.02
CA ASP A 22 -5.41 4.49 12.14
C ASP A 22 -4.79 5.82 11.69
N ILE A 23 -5.54 6.90 11.79
CA ILE A 23 -5.12 8.21 11.31
C ILE A 23 -4.28 8.92 12.36
N THR A 24 -2.97 8.76 12.23
CA THR A 24 -1.99 9.38 13.14
C THR A 24 -1.93 10.90 13.01
N LYS A 25 -2.24 11.46 11.84
CA LYS A 25 -2.25 12.90 11.61
C LYS A 25 -3.18 13.28 10.48
N ALA A 26 -4.13 14.16 10.76
CA ALA A 26 -4.89 14.85 9.74
C ALA A 26 -4.07 16.03 9.19
N LEU A 27 -3.98 16.18 7.87
CA LEU A 27 -3.27 17.30 7.23
C LEU A 27 -4.28 18.28 6.61
N PRO A 28 -3.93 19.57 6.48
CA PRO A 28 -4.82 20.55 5.86
C PRO A 28 -5.22 20.14 4.44
N PRO A 29 -6.52 20.24 4.07
CA PRO A 29 -6.97 20.03 2.70
C PRO A 29 -6.23 20.93 1.71
N ASN A 30 -5.77 20.34 0.61
CA ASN A 30 -5.18 21.07 -0.51
C ASN A 30 -6.26 21.32 -1.57
N ILE A 31 -7.02 22.39 -1.36
CA ILE A 31 -8.11 22.86 -2.22
C ILE A 31 -7.72 24.23 -2.77
N GLY A 32 -7.71 24.39 -4.09
CA GLY A 32 -7.39 25.67 -4.71
C GLY A 32 -8.46 26.73 -4.41
N ASN A 33 -8.07 28.01 -4.37
CA ASN A 33 -8.94 29.13 -3.97
C ASN A 33 -10.28 29.24 -4.72
N ASN A 34 -10.39 28.68 -5.92
CA ASN A 34 -11.59 28.68 -6.76
C ASN A 34 -12.21 27.28 -6.94
N SER A 35 -11.87 26.32 -6.07
CA SER A 35 -12.39 24.95 -6.12
C SER A 35 -13.10 24.60 -4.81
N THR A 36 -14.15 23.78 -4.91
CA THR A 36 -14.81 23.17 -3.76
C THR A 36 -14.26 21.78 -3.43
N TYR A 37 -13.51 21.18 -4.36
CA TYR A 37 -12.90 19.86 -4.25
C TYR A 37 -11.38 19.94 -4.40
N GLY A 38 -10.67 19.08 -3.69
CA GLY A 38 -9.22 18.98 -3.78
C GLY A 38 -8.69 17.75 -3.07
N GLN A 39 -7.39 17.73 -2.83
CA GLN A 39 -6.76 16.61 -2.15
C GLN A 39 -6.94 16.71 -0.64
N LEU A 40 -7.23 15.58 -0.01
CA LEU A 40 -7.42 15.44 1.42
C LEU A 40 -6.29 14.56 1.98
N PRO A 41 -5.13 15.13 2.32
CA PRO A 41 -3.99 14.38 2.81
C PRO A 41 -4.14 13.99 4.28
N ALA A 42 -3.61 12.83 4.65
CA ALA A 42 -3.45 12.36 6.03
C ALA A 42 -2.26 11.40 6.15
N ASP A 43 -1.70 11.27 7.35
CA ASP A 43 -0.64 10.29 7.64
C ASP A 43 -1.21 9.12 8.46
N SER A 44 -0.81 7.91 8.10
CA SER A 44 -1.21 6.66 8.77
C SER A 44 -0.06 5.63 8.75
N GLY A 45 -0.36 4.43 9.20
CA GLY A 45 0.57 3.31 9.28
C GLY A 45 -0.05 1.98 8.88
N ILE A 46 0.74 1.12 8.27
CA ILE A 46 0.42 -0.31 8.08
C ILE A 46 1.19 -1.08 9.15
N THR A 47 0.45 -1.68 10.08
CA THR A 47 0.99 -2.52 11.14
C THR A 47 1.05 -3.99 10.69
N PHE A 48 2.18 -4.64 10.92
CA PHE A 48 2.37 -6.07 10.67
C PHE A 48 3.37 -6.66 11.66
N ASN A 49 3.28 -7.96 11.90
CA ASN A 49 4.23 -8.64 12.78
C ASN A 49 5.45 -9.06 11.97
N ASN A 50 6.65 -8.73 12.46
CA ASN A 50 7.89 -9.22 11.87
C ASN A 50 7.94 -10.75 12.03
N PRO A 51 8.07 -11.52 10.93
CA PRO A 51 8.08 -12.98 11.01
C PRO A 51 9.27 -13.56 11.78
N GLU A 52 10.41 -12.85 11.87
CA GLU A 52 11.60 -13.32 12.57
C GLU A 52 11.58 -12.98 14.06
N SER A 53 11.19 -11.75 14.42
CA SER A 53 11.23 -11.28 15.82
C SER A 53 9.89 -11.37 16.54
N GLY A 54 8.79 -11.57 15.82
CA GLY A 54 7.42 -11.49 16.35
C GLY A 54 6.99 -10.08 16.78
N ALA A 55 7.87 -9.08 16.67
CA ALA A 55 7.59 -7.71 17.08
C ALA A 55 6.63 -7.04 16.08
N GLU A 56 5.71 -6.23 16.60
CA GLU A 56 4.87 -5.38 15.78
C GLU A 56 5.71 -4.27 15.13
N VAL A 57 5.59 -4.15 13.81
CA VAL A 57 6.25 -3.13 12.99
C VAL A 57 5.18 -2.26 12.37
N ASN A 58 5.33 -0.94 12.51
CA ASN A 58 4.45 0.03 11.87
C ASN A 58 5.19 0.74 10.71
N MET A 59 4.77 0.45 9.48
CA MET A 59 5.26 1.10 8.28
C MET A 59 4.43 2.33 7.94
N LYS A 60 5.05 3.51 7.91
CA LYS A 60 4.38 4.76 7.55
C LYS A 60 3.80 4.71 6.13
N ILE A 61 2.59 5.24 5.97
CA ILE A 61 1.93 5.44 4.68
C ILE A 61 1.25 6.82 4.64
N LYS A 62 1.29 7.47 3.48
CA LYS A 62 0.54 8.70 3.23
C LYS A 62 -0.79 8.34 2.59
N LEU A 63 -1.87 8.94 3.06
CA LEU A 63 -3.22 8.76 2.53
C LEU A 63 -3.63 10.03 1.78
N HIS A 64 -4.20 9.86 0.59
CA HIS A 64 -4.74 10.96 -0.21
C HIS A 64 -6.14 10.61 -0.69
N GLY A 65 -7.13 11.35 -0.19
CA GLY A 65 -8.48 11.36 -0.75
C GLY A 65 -8.67 12.50 -1.73
N TYR A 66 -9.79 12.47 -2.43
CA TYR A 66 -10.25 13.60 -3.23
C TYR A 66 -11.70 13.91 -2.86
N GLY A 67 -11.97 15.14 -2.45
CA GLY A 67 -13.26 15.49 -1.87
C GLY A 67 -13.34 16.96 -1.47
N SER A 68 -14.47 17.33 -0.86
CA SER A 68 -14.60 18.61 -0.16
C SER A 68 -13.90 18.56 1.20
N SER A 69 -13.59 19.72 1.78
CA SER A 69 -12.90 19.80 3.07
C SER A 69 -13.61 19.04 4.21
N SER A 70 -14.94 18.96 4.17
CA SER A 70 -15.75 18.25 5.16
C SER A 70 -15.59 16.72 5.13
N MET A 71 -14.98 16.17 4.07
CA MET A 71 -14.76 14.72 3.89
C MET A 71 -13.36 14.27 4.36
N SER A 72 -12.59 15.18 4.96
CA SER A 72 -11.24 14.89 5.44
C SER A 72 -11.25 13.85 6.54
N LEU A 73 -10.25 12.96 6.53
CA LEU A 73 -10.03 12.01 7.62
C LEU A 73 -9.62 12.78 8.89
N MET A 74 -10.16 12.34 10.02
CA MET A 74 -9.88 12.96 11.32
C MET A 74 -8.75 12.22 12.02
N GLN A 75 -7.93 12.95 12.78
CA GLN A 75 -6.89 12.37 13.62
C GLN A 75 -7.52 11.51 14.72
N ASP A 76 -6.81 10.45 15.13
CA ASP A 76 -7.18 9.53 16.22
C ASP A 76 -8.51 8.80 15.95
N LYS A 77 -8.89 8.71 14.68
CA LYS A 77 -10.01 7.91 14.18
C LYS A 77 -9.50 6.75 13.33
N LEU A 78 -10.24 5.65 13.38
CA LEU A 78 -10.02 4.47 12.58
C LEU A 78 -10.97 4.47 11.37
N TYR A 79 -10.42 4.23 10.18
CA TYR A 79 -11.21 4.09 8.95
C TYR A 79 -10.84 2.80 8.23
N PHE A 80 -11.83 2.15 7.64
CA PHE A 80 -11.57 1.15 6.62
C PHE A 80 -11.46 1.86 5.27
N LEU A 81 -10.29 1.72 4.63
CA LEU A 81 -9.97 2.39 3.36
C LEU A 81 -9.66 1.35 2.29
N SER A 82 -9.98 1.70 1.04
CA SER A 82 -9.69 0.91 -0.15
C SER A 82 -9.18 1.84 -1.23
N GLY A 83 -8.13 1.46 -1.95
CA GLY A 83 -7.49 2.38 -2.87
C GLY A 83 -6.25 1.85 -3.56
N ARG A 84 -5.64 2.70 -4.38
CA ARG A 84 -4.40 2.41 -5.10
C ARG A 84 -3.21 2.85 -4.27
N ILE A 85 -2.23 1.97 -4.10
CA ILE A 85 -0.95 2.26 -3.46
C ILE A 85 0.12 2.49 -4.53
N ILE A 86 0.91 3.54 -4.33
CA ILE A 86 2.13 3.84 -5.07
C ILE A 86 3.28 3.75 -4.07
N ALA A 87 4.09 2.69 -4.19
CA ALA A 87 5.28 2.50 -3.40
C ALA A 87 6.51 2.84 -4.25
N LEU A 88 6.86 4.13 -4.28
CA LEU A 88 8.09 4.55 -4.95
C LEU A 88 9.27 3.83 -4.29
N ASN A 89 10.14 3.23 -5.10
CA ASN A 89 11.36 2.52 -4.70
C ASN A 89 12.43 3.52 -4.18
N GLN A 90 12.04 4.33 -3.22
CA GLN A 90 12.78 5.41 -2.59
C GLN A 90 12.58 5.27 -1.08
N LYS A 91 13.43 5.92 -0.27
CA LYS A 91 13.28 5.94 1.20
C LYS A 91 12.11 6.83 1.68
N SER A 92 11.07 6.94 0.88
CA SER A 92 9.85 7.69 1.16
C SER A 92 8.73 6.75 1.54
N ALA A 93 7.83 7.21 2.41
CA ALA A 93 6.60 6.47 2.69
C ALA A 93 5.79 6.26 1.40
N PRO A 94 5.23 5.06 1.17
CA PRO A 94 4.25 4.82 0.11
C PRO A 94 3.06 5.78 0.22
N VAL A 95 2.38 6.00 -0.90
CA VAL A 95 1.19 6.83 -0.99
C VAL A 95 -0.01 5.98 -1.39
N MET A 96 -1.07 5.99 -0.60
CA MET A 96 -2.35 5.39 -0.94
C MET A 96 -3.36 6.46 -1.35
N TYR A 97 -3.83 6.37 -2.59
CA TYR A 97 -4.96 7.12 -3.09
C TYR A 97 -6.22 6.31 -2.81
N TYR A 98 -6.94 6.67 -1.74
CA TYR A 98 -8.15 5.96 -1.34
C TYR A 98 -9.37 6.50 -2.08
N ASP A 99 -10.32 5.62 -2.32
CA ASP A 99 -11.60 5.99 -2.90
C ASP A 99 -12.48 6.62 -1.83
N GLN A 100 -12.85 7.88 -2.04
CA GLN A 100 -13.63 8.66 -1.07
C GLN A 100 -15.03 8.07 -0.85
N GLU A 101 -15.60 7.41 -1.86
CA GLU A 101 -16.93 6.77 -1.76
C GLU A 101 -16.90 5.49 -0.91
N LEU A 102 -15.73 4.88 -0.76
CA LEU A 102 -15.53 3.63 -0.02
C LEU A 102 -14.98 3.85 1.40
N VAL A 103 -14.88 5.10 1.85
CA VAL A 103 -14.44 5.43 3.21
C VAL A 103 -15.49 4.97 4.21
N PHE A 104 -15.11 4.08 5.11
CA PHE A 104 -16.00 3.56 6.15
C PHE A 104 -15.41 3.83 7.54
N PRO A 105 -15.99 4.74 8.35
CA PRO A 105 -15.51 5.03 9.70
C PRO A 105 -15.77 3.84 10.63
N LEU A 106 -14.75 3.43 11.37
CA LEU A 106 -14.82 2.31 12.32
C LEU A 106 -14.95 2.77 13.78
N GLY A 107 -14.50 3.98 14.11
CA GLY A 107 -14.62 4.55 15.45
C GLY A 107 -13.36 5.31 15.88
N ASP A 108 -13.20 5.49 17.18
CA ASP A 108 -12.00 6.07 17.80
C ASP A 108 -10.88 5.04 17.89
N SER A 109 -9.65 5.46 17.59
CA SER A 109 -8.49 4.57 17.59
C SER A 109 -8.24 3.96 18.97
N GLU A 110 -8.39 4.74 20.05
CA GLU A 110 -8.25 4.27 21.44
C GLU A 110 -9.28 3.20 21.83
N SER A 111 -10.46 3.24 21.21
CA SER A 111 -11.55 2.32 21.53
C SER A 111 -11.45 0.97 20.81
N CYS A 112 -10.48 0.81 19.91
CA CYS A 112 -10.35 -0.39 19.08
C CYS A 112 -9.84 -1.58 19.92
N PRO A 113 -10.68 -2.61 20.19
CA PRO A 113 -10.28 -3.72 21.04
C PRO A 113 -9.40 -4.75 20.30
N VAL A 114 -9.12 -4.51 19.01
CA VAL A 114 -8.46 -5.48 18.13
C VAL A 114 -7.19 -4.88 17.54
N SER A 115 -6.12 -5.68 17.50
CA SER A 115 -4.89 -5.28 16.80
C SER A 115 -5.17 -5.09 15.30
N LEU A 116 -4.54 -4.07 14.71
CA LEU A 116 -4.56 -3.80 13.27
C LEU A 116 -3.50 -4.61 12.52
N SER A 117 -2.59 -5.26 13.25
CA SER A 117 -1.49 -6.04 12.70
C SER A 117 -1.98 -7.14 11.77
N ASN A 118 -1.39 -7.19 10.58
CA ASN A 118 -1.71 -8.17 9.53
C ASN A 118 -3.15 -8.10 9.00
N LYS A 119 -3.87 -6.97 9.18
CA LYS A 119 -5.25 -6.78 8.68
C LYS A 119 -5.37 -5.97 7.40
N THR A 120 -4.24 -5.51 6.86
CA THR A 120 -4.21 -4.83 5.57
C THR A 120 -3.95 -5.85 4.47
N SER A 121 -4.85 -5.92 3.49
CA SER A 121 -4.71 -6.75 2.30
C SER A 121 -4.27 -5.91 1.11
N VAL A 122 -3.47 -6.51 0.23
CA VAL A 122 -3.02 -5.88 -1.01
C VAL A 122 -3.24 -6.82 -2.19
N VAL A 123 -3.61 -6.26 -3.34
CA VAL A 123 -3.83 -6.98 -4.59
C VAL A 123 -3.18 -6.19 -5.71
N GLY A 124 -2.29 -6.82 -6.47
CA GLY A 124 -1.72 -6.19 -7.65
C GLY A 124 -1.05 -7.19 -8.57
N PHE A 125 -0.87 -6.77 -9.83
CA PHE A 125 -0.15 -7.55 -10.82
C PHE A 125 1.25 -6.98 -11.00
N GLY A 126 2.24 -7.85 -11.15
CA GLY A 126 3.63 -7.45 -11.36
C GLY A 126 4.40 -8.54 -12.09
N VAL A 127 5.61 -8.18 -12.52
CA VAL A 127 6.53 -9.14 -13.14
C VAL A 127 7.28 -9.86 -12.02
N VAL A 128 7.24 -11.19 -12.01
CA VAL A 128 8.02 -11.99 -11.05
C VAL A 128 9.51 -11.72 -11.29
N VAL A 129 10.21 -11.23 -10.26
CA VAL A 129 11.65 -11.00 -10.28
C VAL A 129 12.43 -11.99 -9.41
N SER A 130 11.77 -12.60 -8.43
CA SER A 130 12.36 -13.64 -7.60
C SER A 130 11.30 -14.63 -7.13
N LYS A 131 11.71 -15.88 -6.98
CA LYS A 131 10.94 -16.96 -6.40
C LYS A 131 11.83 -17.74 -5.44
N LYS A 132 11.34 -18.04 -4.25
CA LYS A 132 12.06 -18.81 -3.23
C LYS A 132 11.08 -19.70 -2.48
N GLU A 133 11.34 -20.99 -2.46
CA GLU A 133 10.64 -21.90 -1.54
C GLU A 133 11.27 -21.80 -0.15
N VAL A 134 10.42 -21.73 0.86
CA VAL A 134 10.79 -21.63 2.27
C VAL A 134 10.01 -22.70 3.03
N ASN A 135 10.69 -23.47 3.86
CA ASN A 135 10.00 -24.38 4.77
C ASN A 135 9.42 -23.54 5.91
N ASP A 136 8.12 -23.71 6.15
CA ASP A 136 7.35 -22.92 7.09
C ASP A 136 6.63 -23.85 8.07
N SER A 137 6.23 -23.29 9.20
CA SER A 137 5.54 -24.03 10.26
C SER A 137 4.56 -23.11 10.98
N ALA A 138 3.29 -23.50 11.00
CA ALA A 138 2.26 -22.82 11.78
C ALA A 138 1.87 -23.68 13.00
N PRO A 139 1.50 -23.08 14.14
CA PRO A 139 1.02 -23.84 15.30
C PRO A 139 -0.16 -24.74 14.93
N GLY A 140 -0.04 -26.04 15.16
CA GLY A 140 -1.08 -27.01 14.83
C GLY A 140 -1.10 -27.49 13.37
N GLN A 141 -0.13 -27.11 12.54
CA GLN A 141 0.03 -27.63 11.18
C GLN A 141 1.35 -28.38 11.01
N ALA A 142 1.35 -29.41 10.16
CA ALA A 142 2.57 -30.08 9.73
C ALA A 142 3.47 -29.10 8.96
N HIS A 143 4.78 -29.34 8.95
CA HIS A 143 5.71 -28.54 8.14
C HIS A 143 5.24 -28.48 6.68
N PHE A 144 5.13 -27.27 6.15
CA PHE A 144 4.71 -27.03 4.77
C PHE A 144 5.74 -26.16 4.05
N LYS A 145 5.64 -26.10 2.72
CA LYS A 145 6.50 -25.24 1.91
C LYS A 145 5.73 -24.00 1.48
N SER A 146 6.19 -22.84 1.91
CA SER A 146 5.72 -21.53 1.47
C SER A 146 6.53 -21.09 0.24
N LEU A 147 5.84 -20.66 -0.83
CA LEU A 147 6.49 -20.03 -1.98
C LEU A 147 6.49 -18.52 -1.80
N HIS A 148 7.67 -17.93 -1.59
CA HIS A 148 7.85 -16.49 -1.53
C HIS A 148 8.14 -15.97 -2.94
N VAL A 149 7.27 -15.10 -3.44
CA VAL A 149 7.40 -14.49 -4.77
C VAL A 149 7.60 -12.99 -4.60
N VAL A 150 8.62 -12.46 -5.27
CA VAL A 150 8.84 -11.02 -5.35
C VAL A 150 8.34 -10.55 -6.70
N LEU A 151 7.41 -9.61 -6.67
CA LEU A 151 6.87 -8.96 -7.85
C LEU A 151 7.48 -7.57 -8.01
N LYS A 152 7.78 -7.20 -9.26
CA LYS A 152 8.12 -5.85 -9.66
C LYS A 152 6.90 -5.22 -10.33
N HIS A 153 6.42 -4.13 -9.74
CA HIS A 153 5.36 -3.29 -10.31
C HIS A 153 6.00 -2.19 -11.17
N THR A 154 5.25 -1.72 -12.18
CA THR A 154 5.62 -0.51 -12.92
C THR A 154 4.82 0.63 -12.31
N ASP A 155 5.47 1.44 -11.48
CA ASP A 155 4.80 2.48 -10.71
C ASP A 155 4.48 3.68 -11.60
N TYR A 156 3.22 3.78 -12.04
CA TYR A 156 2.73 4.97 -12.70
C TYR A 156 2.15 5.91 -11.66
N ASP A 157 2.75 7.10 -11.54
CA ASP A 157 2.29 8.17 -10.66
C ASP A 157 1.86 9.38 -11.51
N ASN A 158 0.57 9.71 -11.48
CA ASN A 158 0.02 10.87 -12.18
C ASN A 158 0.53 12.20 -11.63
N GLN A 159 1.03 12.22 -10.39
CA GLN A 159 1.61 13.42 -9.76
C GLN A 159 3.09 13.58 -10.09
N ALA A 160 3.76 12.51 -10.54
CA ALA A 160 5.13 12.57 -11.02
C ALA A 160 5.15 13.17 -12.44
N SER A 161 5.48 14.46 -12.53
CA SER A 161 5.78 15.13 -13.81
C SER A 161 6.79 14.30 -14.64
N PRO A 162 6.68 14.23 -15.98
CA PRO A 162 7.46 13.30 -16.82
C PRO A 162 8.95 13.67 -17.00
N ARG A 163 9.64 14.17 -15.97
CA ARG A 163 10.99 14.77 -16.06
C ARG A 163 12.06 14.17 -15.14
N ALA A 164 11.93 12.94 -14.68
CA ALA A 164 13.05 12.28 -14.00
C ALA A 164 13.52 11.04 -14.78
N PRO A 165 14.77 11.00 -15.28
CA PRO A 165 15.28 9.88 -16.05
C PRO A 165 15.41 8.62 -15.19
N ASP A 166 15.04 7.50 -15.82
CA ASP A 166 15.08 6.14 -15.30
C ASP A 166 16.43 5.79 -14.64
N LEU A 167 16.47 5.82 -13.30
CA LEU A 167 17.56 5.27 -12.52
C LEU A 167 17.09 4.01 -11.78
N TRP A 168 17.32 2.89 -12.47
CA TRP A 168 17.17 1.52 -12.02
C TRP A 168 17.80 1.27 -10.65
N ARG A 169 17.00 1.00 -9.63
CA ARG A 169 17.43 0.31 -8.41
C ARG A 169 16.31 -0.62 -7.94
N ASN A 170 16.67 -1.80 -7.42
CA ASN A 170 15.74 -2.82 -6.95
C ASN A 170 15.48 -2.60 -5.45
N LEU A 171 14.22 -2.38 -5.04
CA LEU A 171 13.77 -2.67 -3.68
C LEU A 171 12.87 -3.90 -3.72
N LEU A 172 13.22 -4.83 -2.85
CA LEU A 172 12.38 -5.92 -2.42
C LEU A 172 11.47 -5.34 -1.33
N LEU A 173 10.18 -5.17 -1.61
CA LEU A 173 9.20 -5.18 -0.52
C LEU A 173 9.03 -6.66 -0.13
N PRO A 174 9.27 -7.07 1.13
CA PRO A 174 8.82 -8.35 1.60
C PRO A 174 7.30 -8.27 1.76
N ILE A 175 6.57 -8.31 0.64
CA ILE A 175 5.15 -8.63 0.66
C ILE A 175 5.12 -10.15 0.59
N THR A 176 5.07 -10.80 1.75
CA THR A 176 4.82 -12.24 1.82
C THR A 176 3.36 -12.44 1.43
N THR A 177 3.11 -12.64 0.13
CA THR A 177 1.86 -13.22 -0.33
C THR A 177 1.93 -14.71 -0.01
N HIS A 178 1.27 -15.13 1.07
CA HIS A 178 1.06 -16.56 1.33
C HIS A 178 0.04 -17.08 0.30
N ILE A 179 0.55 -17.66 -0.79
CA ILE A 179 -0.27 -18.46 -1.71
C ILE A 179 -0.28 -19.88 -1.13
N PHE A 180 -1.38 -20.23 -0.46
CA PHE A 180 -1.62 -21.61 -0.05
C PHE A 180 -1.98 -22.42 -1.29
N TYR A 181 -1.19 -23.44 -1.61
CA TYR A 181 -1.62 -24.53 -2.47
C TYR A 181 -2.14 -25.66 -1.56
N THR A 182 -3.41 -26.02 -1.71
CA THR A 182 -3.97 -27.28 -1.20
C THR A 182 -3.49 -28.46 -2.03
#